data_AF-A0A4P9XPD9-F1
#
_entry.id   AF-A0A4P9XPD9-F1
#
_cell.length_a   1.000
_cell.length_b   1.000
_cell.length_c   1.000
_cell.angle_alpha   90.00
_cell.angle_beta   90.00
_cell.angle_gamma   90.00
#
_symmetry.space_group_name_H-M   'P 1'
#
loop_
_entity.id
_entity.type
_entity.pdbx_description
1 polymer ?
#
loop_
_entity_poly.entity_id
_entity_poly.type
_entity_poly.pdbx_seq_one_letter_code
_entity_poly.pdbx_strand_id
1 'polypeptide(L)'
;MDRFSVEYATTSAAGDHGLQLSLVICTPKAIVRPALNILFVHATGYHKEMWFPIIGRLANENVRCIAYDIRYHGDSASLNAGKPVKDDADWMHHAFDILKLAGELEPPMPILAVGHSLGGTALLLAEHARPNTFARIITLDSVCGPLDPTVLPFNADILITAKGARRRRSRWPSRHEAKRSLLKNPIFCAWDEEVLNTYIQYGFADDLATNEVVLNLPGTAQENAERCLRGEYIVLEGTGHNIPMERPGEIAASIRHYIAAIANTRARL
;
A
#
# COMPACT_ATOMS: atom_id res chain seq x y z
N MET A 1 19.45 6.77 -12.26
CA MET A 1 18.40 7.00 -13.27
C MET A 1 18.98 7.17 -14.68
N ASP A 2 20.28 7.37 -14.83
CA ASP A 2 20.96 7.68 -16.11
C ASP A 2 20.78 6.65 -17.23
N ARG A 3 20.47 5.40 -16.85
CA ARG A 3 20.15 4.30 -17.76
C ARG A 3 18.70 4.29 -18.25
N PHE A 4 17.88 5.26 -17.85
CA PHE A 4 16.49 5.41 -18.24
C PHE A 4 16.29 6.65 -19.11
N SER A 5 15.37 6.56 -20.06
CA SER A 5 14.63 7.73 -20.55
C SER A 5 13.57 8.07 -19.53
N VAL A 6 13.48 9.34 -19.14
CA VAL A 6 12.53 9.85 -18.15
C VAL A 6 11.66 10.89 -18.81
N GLU A 7 10.35 10.66 -18.80
CA GLU A 7 9.33 11.53 -19.39
C GLU A 7 8.35 11.95 -18.31
N TYR A 8 8.04 13.24 -18.25
CA TYR A 8 6.98 13.77 -17.39
C TYR A 8 5.73 14.00 -18.23
N ALA A 9 4.59 13.56 -17.71
CA ALA A 9 3.32 13.63 -18.42
C ALA A 9 2.18 13.92 -17.43
N THR A 10 0.98 14.12 -17.97
CA THR A 10 -0.25 14.27 -17.19
C THR A 10 -1.36 13.44 -17.80
N THR A 11 -2.28 12.94 -16.96
CA THR A 11 -3.49 12.28 -17.46
C THR A 11 -4.42 13.27 -18.14
N SER A 12 -5.33 12.75 -18.95
CA SER A 12 -6.42 13.57 -19.50
C SER A 12 -7.24 14.23 -18.37
N ALA A 13 -7.76 15.44 -18.61
CA ALA A 13 -8.73 16.06 -17.69
C ALA A 13 -10.11 15.45 -17.94
N ALA A 14 -10.45 14.39 -17.20
CA ALA A 14 -11.67 13.61 -17.39
C ALA A 14 -12.09 12.93 -16.07
N GLY A 15 -13.39 12.68 -15.89
CA GLY A 15 -13.92 12.13 -14.64
C GLY A 15 -14.01 13.19 -13.53
N ASP A 16 -13.98 12.74 -12.28
CA ASP A 16 -14.16 13.50 -11.03
C ASP A 16 -13.65 14.95 -11.14
N HIS A 17 -14.57 15.89 -11.39
CA HIS A 17 -14.32 17.33 -11.52
C HIS A 17 -13.16 17.78 -12.45
N GLY A 18 -12.78 16.96 -13.46
CA GLY A 18 -11.67 17.29 -14.36
C GLY A 18 -10.30 17.30 -13.68
N LEU A 19 -10.13 16.53 -12.62
CA LEU A 19 -8.83 16.34 -11.96
C LEU A 19 -7.83 15.67 -12.90
N GLN A 20 -6.57 16.06 -12.75
CA GLN A 20 -5.43 15.52 -13.50
C GLN A 20 -4.38 14.99 -12.54
N LEU A 21 -3.67 13.96 -12.98
CA LEU A 21 -2.56 13.36 -12.26
C LEU A 21 -1.27 13.67 -13.00
N SER A 22 -0.24 14.11 -12.28
CA SER A 22 1.13 14.24 -12.77
C SER A 22 1.82 12.89 -12.66
N LEU A 23 2.47 12.46 -13.74
CA LEU A 23 3.19 11.20 -13.80
C LEU A 23 4.61 11.36 -14.34
N VAL A 24 5.45 10.41 -13.95
CA VAL A 24 6.77 10.19 -14.51
C VAL A 24 6.85 8.78 -15.08
N ILE A 25 7.27 8.68 -16.33
CA ILE A 25 7.43 7.44 -17.09
C ILE A 25 8.92 7.22 -17.30
N CYS A 26 9.42 6.10 -16.81
CA CYS A 26 10.82 5.71 -16.88
C CYS A 26 10.94 4.41 -17.68
N THR A 27 11.60 4.47 -18.84
CA THR A 27 11.88 3.29 -19.66
C THR A 27 13.40 3.10 -19.79
N PRO A 28 13.98 1.92 -19.50
CA PRO A 28 15.41 1.71 -19.69
C PRO A 28 15.81 1.99 -21.14
N LYS A 29 16.90 2.75 -21.36
CA LYS A 29 17.35 3.18 -22.69
C LYS A 29 17.66 2.02 -23.65
N ALA A 30 18.02 0.86 -23.10
CA ALA A 30 18.29 -0.35 -23.88
C ALA A 30 17.02 -1.04 -24.41
N ILE A 31 15.82 -0.64 -23.93
CA ILE A 31 14.56 -1.26 -24.25
C ILE A 31 13.81 -0.45 -25.30
N VAL A 32 13.58 -1.04 -26.46
CA VAL A 32 12.83 -0.43 -27.57
C VAL A 32 11.33 -0.65 -27.43
N ARG A 33 10.92 -1.84 -26.95
CA ARG A 33 9.52 -2.21 -26.73
C ARG A 33 9.37 -2.87 -25.36
N PRO A 34 8.86 -2.16 -24.34
CA PRO A 34 8.62 -2.76 -23.04
C PRO A 34 7.62 -3.91 -23.15
N ALA A 35 7.77 -4.93 -22.30
CA ALA A 35 6.86 -6.08 -22.25
C ALA A 35 5.89 -6.04 -21.06
N LEU A 36 6.14 -5.14 -20.11
CA LEU A 36 5.44 -5.03 -18.83
C LEU A 36 5.43 -3.58 -18.35
N ASN A 37 4.27 -3.11 -17.88
CA ASN A 37 4.19 -1.88 -17.10
C ASN A 37 4.41 -2.20 -15.61
N ILE A 38 5.16 -1.34 -14.92
CA ILE A 38 5.20 -1.34 -13.45
C ILE A 38 4.60 -0.02 -12.98
N LEU A 39 3.46 -0.09 -12.28
CA LEU A 39 2.79 1.08 -11.72
C LEU A 39 3.16 1.24 -10.25
N PHE A 40 3.79 2.35 -9.89
CA PHE A 40 4.15 2.69 -8.52
C PHE A 40 3.19 3.72 -7.94
N VAL A 41 2.66 3.44 -6.75
CA VAL A 41 1.70 4.29 -6.03
C VAL A 41 2.24 4.62 -4.64
N HIS A 42 2.53 5.91 -4.40
CA HIS A 42 3.13 6.38 -3.16
C HIS A 42 2.14 6.42 -1.98
N ALA A 43 2.66 6.56 -0.76
CA ALA A 43 1.86 6.80 0.45
C ALA A 43 1.54 8.28 0.66
N THR A 44 0.63 8.59 1.58
CA THR A 44 0.35 9.97 2.01
C THR A 44 1.62 10.68 2.48
N GLY A 45 1.80 11.94 2.09
CA GLY A 45 2.96 12.78 2.41
C GLY A 45 4.17 12.60 1.48
N TYR A 46 4.07 11.75 0.46
CA TYR A 46 5.15 11.49 -0.51
C TYR A 46 4.81 12.00 -1.92
N HIS A 47 5.76 11.81 -2.85
CA HIS A 47 5.66 12.16 -4.26
C HIS A 47 6.30 11.09 -5.15
N LYS A 48 5.96 11.06 -6.44
CA LYS A 48 6.29 10.02 -7.42
C LYS A 48 7.79 9.73 -7.59
N GLU A 49 8.66 10.71 -7.40
CA GLU A 49 10.13 10.53 -7.53
C GLU A 49 10.75 9.73 -6.37
N MET A 50 10.01 9.50 -5.26
CA MET A 50 10.47 8.62 -4.17
C MET A 50 10.85 7.21 -4.66
N TRP A 51 10.29 6.79 -5.79
CA TRP A 51 10.51 5.48 -6.39
C TRP A 51 11.80 5.39 -7.21
N PHE A 52 12.47 6.51 -7.52
CA PHE A 52 13.69 6.51 -8.35
C PHE A 52 14.81 5.58 -7.85
N PRO A 53 15.10 5.45 -6.54
CA PRO A 53 16.09 4.50 -6.04
C PRO A 53 15.74 3.03 -6.33
N ILE A 54 14.46 2.70 -6.42
CA ILE A 54 13.96 1.35 -6.75
C ILE A 54 13.95 1.18 -8.27
N ILE A 55 13.36 2.13 -9.01
CA ILE A 55 13.30 2.14 -10.48
C ILE A 55 14.71 2.03 -11.08
N GLY A 56 15.68 2.78 -10.57
CA GLY A 56 17.07 2.77 -11.03
C GLY A 56 17.72 1.38 -10.99
N ARG A 57 17.24 0.47 -10.13
CA ARG A 57 17.72 -0.91 -9.97
C ARG A 57 17.06 -1.90 -10.92
N LEU A 58 16.09 -1.46 -11.72
CA LEU A 58 15.35 -2.27 -12.69
C LEU A 58 15.84 -2.03 -14.14
N ALA A 59 16.95 -1.32 -14.35
CA ALA A 59 17.37 -0.93 -15.71
C ALA A 59 17.78 -2.08 -16.63
N ASN A 60 17.93 -3.30 -16.10
CA ASN A 60 18.21 -4.50 -16.91
C ASN A 60 16.92 -5.27 -17.26
N GLU A 61 15.77 -4.84 -16.75
CA GLU A 61 14.48 -5.50 -16.96
C GLU A 61 13.75 -4.92 -18.18
N ASN A 62 12.99 -5.74 -18.91
CA ASN A 62 12.20 -5.30 -20.06
C ASN A 62 10.87 -4.65 -19.63
N VAL A 63 10.96 -3.49 -18.98
CA VAL A 63 9.83 -2.85 -18.28
C VAL A 63 9.68 -1.38 -18.63
N ARG A 64 8.46 -0.85 -18.48
CA ARG A 64 8.16 0.58 -18.40
C ARG A 64 7.65 0.90 -17.00
N CYS A 65 8.42 1.67 -16.25
CA CYS A 65 8.06 2.08 -14.89
C CYS A 65 7.26 3.38 -14.94
N ILE A 66 6.12 3.43 -14.28
CA ILE A 66 5.22 4.58 -14.21
C ILE A 66 4.99 4.88 -12.73
N ALA A 67 5.24 6.11 -12.31
CA ALA A 67 4.85 6.60 -11.00
C ALA A 67 4.03 7.88 -11.18
N TYR A 68 3.04 8.11 -10.32
CA TYR A 68 2.22 9.32 -10.40
C TYR A 68 2.01 9.91 -9.01
N ASP A 69 1.77 11.22 -8.97
CA ASP A 69 1.39 11.91 -7.75
C ASP A 69 -0.11 11.76 -7.52
N ILE A 70 -0.51 11.30 -6.34
CA ILE A 70 -1.92 11.25 -5.92
C ILE A 70 -2.55 12.64 -6.05
N ARG A 71 -3.84 12.72 -6.40
CA ARG A 71 -4.58 13.95 -6.79
C ARG A 71 -4.34 15.22 -5.94
N TYR A 72 -4.01 15.09 -4.65
CA TYR A 72 -3.72 16.18 -3.71
C TYR A 72 -2.26 16.22 -3.20
N HIS A 73 -1.35 15.48 -3.84
CA HIS A 73 0.08 15.44 -3.53
C HIS A 73 0.94 15.93 -4.69
N GLY A 74 2.19 16.29 -4.38
CA GLY A 74 3.22 16.62 -5.36
C GLY A 74 2.75 17.59 -6.44
N ASP A 75 3.08 17.29 -7.68
CA ASP A 75 2.71 18.12 -8.82
C ASP A 75 1.21 18.03 -9.14
N SER A 76 0.55 16.91 -8.83
CA SER A 76 -0.90 16.76 -8.99
C SER A 76 -1.68 17.77 -8.13
N ALA A 77 -1.21 18.05 -6.92
CA ALA A 77 -1.79 19.09 -6.07
C ALA A 77 -1.78 20.45 -6.76
N SER A 78 -0.68 20.77 -7.44
CA SER A 78 -0.53 22.02 -8.19
C SER A 78 -1.43 22.05 -9.44
N LEU A 79 -1.51 20.94 -10.18
CA LEU A 79 -2.42 20.80 -11.35
C LEU A 79 -3.91 20.91 -10.98
N ASN A 80 -4.25 20.57 -9.74
CA ASN A 80 -5.61 20.56 -9.24
C ASN A 80 -5.92 21.74 -8.31
N ALA A 81 -5.02 22.73 -8.22
CA ALA A 81 -5.24 23.93 -7.43
C ALA A 81 -6.54 24.64 -7.86
N GLY A 82 -7.40 24.95 -6.89
CA GLY A 82 -8.68 25.61 -7.12
C GLY A 82 -9.81 24.70 -7.63
N LYS A 83 -9.54 23.41 -7.86
CA LYS A 83 -10.59 22.40 -8.16
C LYS A 83 -11.14 21.82 -6.86
N PRO A 84 -12.40 21.33 -6.83
CA PRO A 84 -12.94 20.64 -5.67
C PRO A 84 -12.31 19.25 -5.56
N VAL A 85 -11.10 19.20 -5.00
CA VAL A 85 -10.45 17.95 -4.63
C VAL A 85 -11.07 17.55 -3.30
N LYS A 86 -11.81 16.45 -3.29
CA LYS A 86 -12.28 15.89 -2.03
C LYS A 86 -11.07 15.30 -1.30
N ASP A 87 -10.86 15.76 -0.07
CA ASP A 87 -9.94 15.17 0.90
C ASP A 87 -10.78 14.30 1.81
N ASP A 88 -11.17 13.13 1.31
CA ASP A 88 -12.11 12.27 1.99
C ASP A 88 -11.47 10.94 2.40
N ALA A 89 -11.88 10.52 3.60
CA ALA A 89 -11.75 9.15 4.10
C ALA A 89 -12.34 8.09 3.15
N ASP A 90 -12.92 8.49 2.01
CA ASP A 90 -13.34 7.61 0.93
C ASP A 90 -12.14 7.28 0.01
N TRP A 91 -11.48 6.17 0.36
CA TRP A 91 -10.32 5.66 -0.38
C TRP A 91 -10.68 5.16 -1.80
N MET A 92 -11.96 5.06 -2.16
CA MET A 92 -12.38 4.64 -3.50
C MET A 92 -12.02 5.64 -4.59
N HIS A 93 -11.94 6.93 -4.26
CA HIS A 93 -11.48 7.94 -5.23
C HIS A 93 -10.07 7.64 -5.74
N HIS A 94 -9.17 7.17 -4.87
CA HIS A 94 -7.83 6.73 -5.27
C HIS A 94 -7.84 5.52 -6.19
N ALA A 95 -8.75 4.57 -5.94
CA ALA A 95 -8.93 3.41 -6.79
C ALA A 95 -9.37 3.84 -8.21
N PHE A 96 -10.32 4.76 -8.33
CA PHE A 96 -10.79 5.23 -9.64
C PHE A 96 -9.73 6.00 -10.42
N ASP A 97 -8.89 6.80 -9.75
CA ASP A 97 -7.72 7.43 -10.37
C ASP A 97 -6.77 6.40 -10.99
N ILE A 98 -6.47 5.34 -10.23
CA ILE A 98 -5.61 4.24 -10.68
C ILE A 98 -6.23 3.53 -11.89
N LEU A 99 -7.54 3.25 -11.84
CA LEU A 99 -8.23 2.54 -12.93
C LEU A 99 -8.29 3.38 -14.21
N LYS A 100 -8.46 4.70 -14.08
CA LYS A 100 -8.38 5.65 -15.19
C LYS A 100 -6.97 5.65 -15.78
N LEU A 101 -5.94 5.87 -14.94
CA LEU A 101 -4.55 5.86 -15.39
C LEU A 101 -4.21 4.56 -16.10
N ALA A 102 -4.56 3.40 -15.52
CA ALA A 102 -4.34 2.10 -16.14
C ALA A 102 -5.02 1.95 -17.52
N GLY A 103 -6.17 2.60 -17.73
CA GLY A 103 -6.87 2.61 -19.01
C GLY A 103 -6.29 3.58 -20.05
N GLU A 104 -5.52 4.59 -19.61
CA GLU A 104 -4.82 5.54 -20.50
C GLU A 104 -3.43 5.06 -20.91
N LEU A 105 -2.93 3.95 -20.35
CA LEU A 105 -1.60 3.40 -20.66
C LEU A 105 -1.58 2.67 -22.00
N GLU A 106 -1.07 3.33 -23.02
CA GLU A 106 -0.84 2.75 -24.35
C GLU A 106 0.64 2.39 -24.59
N PRO A 107 0.97 1.27 -25.26
CA PRO A 107 0.04 0.20 -25.65
C PRO A 107 -0.45 -0.59 -24.42
N PRO A 108 -1.61 -1.27 -24.52
CA PRO A 108 -2.11 -2.12 -23.45
C PRO A 108 -1.11 -3.26 -23.20
N MET A 109 -0.58 -3.29 -21.99
CA MET A 109 0.36 -4.30 -21.52
C MET A 109 -0.03 -4.73 -20.11
N PRO A 110 0.36 -5.94 -19.66
CA PRO A 110 0.18 -6.34 -18.28
C PRO A 110 0.79 -5.31 -17.33
N ILE A 111 0.16 -5.12 -16.17
CA ILE A 111 0.61 -4.19 -15.14
C ILE A 111 0.99 -4.98 -13.89
N LEU A 112 2.24 -4.85 -13.45
CA LEU A 112 2.66 -5.17 -12.09
C LEU A 112 2.50 -3.92 -11.25
N ALA A 113 1.59 -3.93 -10.28
CA ALA A 113 1.37 -2.77 -9.43
C ALA A 113 2.13 -2.88 -8.11
N VAL A 114 2.71 -1.77 -7.66
CA VAL A 114 3.49 -1.67 -6.41
C VAL A 114 2.98 -0.46 -5.65
N GLY A 115 2.44 -0.66 -4.45
CA GLY A 115 1.88 0.42 -3.66
C GLY A 115 2.35 0.40 -2.22
N HIS A 116 2.68 1.57 -1.68
CA HIS A 116 3.08 1.72 -0.27
C HIS A 116 1.96 2.33 0.56
N SER A 117 1.67 1.74 1.73
CA SER A 117 0.65 2.22 2.66
C SER A 117 -0.68 2.47 1.94
N LEU A 118 -1.20 3.73 1.96
CA LEU A 118 -2.36 4.19 1.19
C LEU A 118 -2.33 3.72 -0.27
N GLY A 119 -1.19 3.83 -0.94
CA GLY A 119 -1.06 3.47 -2.35
C GLY A 119 -1.32 1.98 -2.59
N GLY A 120 -0.86 1.10 -1.69
CA GLY A 120 -1.15 -0.33 -1.81
C GLY A 120 -2.59 -0.68 -1.45
N THR A 121 -3.21 0.02 -0.50
CA THR A 121 -4.65 -0.14 -0.24
C THR A 121 -5.48 0.32 -1.44
N ALA A 122 -5.14 1.44 -2.06
CA ALA A 122 -5.81 1.95 -3.26
C ALA A 122 -5.71 0.97 -4.44
N LEU A 123 -4.57 0.28 -4.60
CA LEU A 123 -4.42 -0.78 -5.61
C LEU A 123 -5.34 -1.97 -5.35
N LEU A 124 -5.46 -2.42 -4.09
CA LEU A 124 -6.38 -3.50 -3.73
C LEU A 124 -7.84 -3.11 -3.98
N LEU A 125 -8.22 -1.87 -3.65
CA LEU A 125 -9.55 -1.33 -3.95
C LEU A 125 -9.80 -1.21 -5.46
N ALA A 126 -8.80 -0.81 -6.24
CA ALA A 126 -8.88 -0.74 -7.69
C ALA A 126 -9.11 -2.14 -8.30
N GLU A 127 -8.36 -3.14 -7.86
CA GLU A 127 -8.54 -4.52 -8.31
C GLU A 127 -9.89 -5.10 -7.87
N HIS A 128 -10.37 -4.74 -6.68
CA HIS A 128 -11.72 -5.11 -6.23
C HIS A 128 -12.81 -4.48 -7.12
N ALA A 129 -12.68 -3.19 -7.46
CA ALA A 129 -13.63 -2.46 -8.29
C ALA A 129 -13.61 -2.92 -9.76
N ARG A 130 -12.44 -3.27 -10.30
CA ARG A 130 -12.28 -3.81 -11.65
C ARG A 130 -11.31 -5.00 -11.64
N PRO A 131 -11.81 -6.23 -11.41
CA PRO A 131 -10.98 -7.42 -11.37
C PRO A 131 -10.21 -7.68 -12.66
N ASN A 132 -9.02 -8.27 -12.53
CA ASN A 132 -8.05 -8.53 -13.60
C ASN A 132 -7.45 -7.26 -14.22
N THR A 133 -7.43 -6.14 -13.49
CA THR A 133 -6.71 -4.94 -13.95
C THR A 133 -5.21 -5.16 -13.85
N PHE A 134 -4.74 -5.83 -12.78
CA PHE A 134 -3.32 -6.07 -12.55
C PHE A 134 -2.95 -7.53 -12.74
N ALA A 135 -1.78 -7.76 -13.35
CA ALA A 135 -1.21 -9.11 -13.42
C ALA A 135 -0.80 -9.59 -12.02
N ARG A 136 -0.25 -8.69 -11.20
CA ARG A 136 0.11 -8.89 -9.78
C ARG A 136 0.11 -7.54 -9.06
N ILE A 137 -0.09 -7.59 -7.74
CA ILE A 137 -0.02 -6.43 -6.85
C ILE A 137 0.99 -6.75 -5.74
N ILE A 138 1.92 -5.84 -5.49
CA ILE A 138 2.84 -5.85 -4.35
C ILE A 138 2.41 -4.71 -3.42
N THR A 139 1.92 -5.05 -2.23
CA THR A 139 1.62 -4.08 -1.19
C THR A 139 2.79 -3.97 -0.22
N LEU A 140 3.18 -2.75 0.11
CA LEU A 140 4.26 -2.46 1.04
C LEU A 140 3.63 -1.81 2.27
N ASP A 141 3.48 -2.61 3.33
CA ASP A 141 2.92 -2.20 4.63
C ASP A 141 1.56 -1.46 4.51
N SER A 142 0.67 -2.00 3.68
CA SER A 142 -0.66 -1.45 3.43
C SER A 142 -1.70 -1.97 4.41
N VAL A 143 -2.66 -1.10 4.73
CA VAL A 143 -3.80 -1.47 5.58
C VAL A 143 -4.83 -2.21 4.73
N CYS A 144 -5.21 -3.42 5.16
CA CYS A 144 -6.23 -4.24 4.53
C CYS A 144 -7.12 -4.85 5.61
N GLY A 145 -8.41 -4.50 5.61
CA GLY A 145 -9.39 -4.94 6.61
C GLY A 145 -10.36 -3.83 7.02
N PRO A 146 -11.47 -4.14 7.70
CA PRO A 146 -12.35 -3.12 8.25
C PRO A 146 -11.51 -2.25 9.20
N LEU A 147 -11.47 -0.95 8.93
CA LEU A 147 -10.88 0.02 9.84
C LEU A 147 -11.73 -0.01 11.12
N ASP A 148 -11.21 -0.61 12.18
CA ASP A 148 -11.80 -0.47 13.50
C ASP A 148 -11.56 0.99 13.94
N PRO A 149 -12.62 1.80 14.10
CA PRO A 149 -12.47 3.20 14.49
C PRO A 149 -11.82 3.36 15.88
N THR A 150 -11.79 2.31 16.70
CA THR A 150 -11.10 2.32 18.00
C THR A 150 -9.58 2.13 17.88
N VAL A 151 -9.09 1.66 16.73
CA VAL A 151 -7.65 1.45 16.45
C VAL A 151 -7.01 2.70 15.83
N LEU A 152 -7.82 3.70 15.45
CA LEU A 152 -7.42 4.98 14.89
C LEU A 152 -7.57 6.15 15.90
N PRO A 153 -6.61 6.37 16.81
CA PRO A 153 -6.23 7.74 17.08
C PRO A 153 -5.41 8.20 15.87
N PHE A 154 -6.04 8.91 14.94
CA PHE A 154 -5.34 9.68 13.91
C PHE A 154 -4.65 10.89 14.58
N ASN A 155 -3.80 10.61 15.57
CA ASN A 155 -2.79 11.56 16.01
C ASN A 155 -1.62 11.38 15.06
N ALA A 156 -1.15 12.50 14.52
CA ALA A 156 0.02 12.58 13.63
C ALA A 156 1.27 11.84 14.16
N ASP A 157 1.30 11.49 15.45
CA ASP A 157 2.36 10.74 16.11
C ASP A 157 2.41 9.23 15.79
N ILE A 158 1.36 8.62 15.24
CA ILE A 158 1.37 7.19 14.84
C ILE A 158 1.94 6.98 13.42
N LEU A 159 2.10 8.07 12.64
CA LEU A 159 2.53 8.01 11.24
C LEU A 159 4.00 7.65 11.03
N ILE A 160 4.83 7.49 12.06
CA ILE A 160 6.27 7.29 11.85
C ILE A 160 6.84 6.29 12.87
N THR A 161 6.79 4.99 12.57
CA THR A 161 7.87 3.97 12.76
C THR A 161 7.29 2.55 12.84
N ALA A 162 7.94 1.54 12.22
CA ALA A 162 7.58 0.13 12.51
C ALA A 162 7.86 -0.27 13.96
N LYS A 163 8.55 0.56 14.76
CA LYS A 163 8.60 0.37 16.21
C LYS A 163 7.22 0.47 16.83
N GLY A 164 6.34 1.38 16.38
CA GLY A 164 4.96 1.49 16.89
C GLY A 164 4.09 0.27 16.52
N ALA A 165 4.18 -0.17 15.26
CA ALA A 165 3.45 -1.34 14.76
C ALA A 165 3.96 -2.67 15.36
N ARG A 166 5.29 -2.90 15.40
CA ARG A 166 5.92 -4.10 16.01
C ARG A 166 5.80 -4.14 17.54
N ARG A 167 5.58 -2.99 18.21
CA ARG A 167 5.35 -2.92 19.67
C ARG A 167 3.90 -3.10 20.07
N ARG A 168 2.94 -3.18 19.13
CA ARG A 168 1.58 -3.57 19.47
C ARG A 168 1.61 -5.04 19.88
N ARG A 169 1.80 -5.26 21.18
CA ARG A 169 1.45 -6.52 21.82
C ARG A 169 0.03 -6.83 21.39
N SER A 170 -0.17 -7.97 20.74
CA SER A 170 -1.47 -8.48 20.28
C SER A 170 -1.91 -9.72 21.05
N ARG A 171 -1.06 -10.21 21.98
CA ARG A 171 -1.26 -11.44 22.74
C ARG A 171 -1.01 -11.22 24.22
N TRP A 172 -1.84 -11.83 25.06
CA TRP A 172 -1.73 -11.79 26.52
C TRP A 172 -2.10 -13.15 27.12
N PRO A 173 -1.58 -13.50 28.31
CA PRO A 173 -1.96 -14.75 28.97
C PRO A 173 -3.45 -14.86 29.33
N SER A 174 -4.14 -13.73 29.48
CA SER A 174 -5.58 -13.70 29.77
C SER A 174 -6.19 -12.33 29.45
N ARG A 175 -7.52 -12.25 29.32
CA ARG A 175 -8.27 -10.99 29.20
C ARG A 175 -7.99 -10.03 30.36
N HIS A 176 -7.77 -10.56 31.56
CA HIS A 176 -7.41 -9.76 32.73
C HIS A 176 -6.01 -9.13 32.60
N GLU A 177 -5.02 -9.89 32.12
CA GLU A 177 -3.68 -9.36 31.82
C GLU A 177 -3.71 -8.35 30.65
N ALA A 178 -4.58 -8.57 29.65
CA ALA A 178 -4.82 -7.62 28.57
C ALA A 178 -5.35 -6.28 29.11
N LYS A 179 -6.38 -6.31 29.98
CA LYS A 179 -6.92 -5.11 30.63
C LYS A 179 -5.85 -4.35 31.41
N ARG A 180 -5.09 -5.04 32.26
CA ARG A 180 -3.98 -4.43 33.03
C ARG A 180 -2.91 -3.80 32.13
N SER A 181 -2.64 -4.40 30.98
CA SER A 181 -1.67 -3.89 30.02
C SER A 181 -2.18 -2.67 29.25
N LEU A 182 -3.45 -2.67 28.83
CA LEU A 182 -4.06 -1.57 28.07
C LEU A 182 -4.22 -0.31 28.92
N LEU A 183 -4.57 -0.47 30.21
CA LEU A 183 -4.63 0.61 31.20
C LEU A 183 -3.27 1.26 31.51
N LYS A 184 -2.17 0.84 30.89
CA LYS A 184 -0.90 1.59 30.94
C LYS A 184 -0.85 2.73 29.91
N ASN A 185 -1.76 2.73 28.94
CA ASN A 185 -1.86 3.75 27.92
C ASN A 185 -2.97 4.76 28.29
N PRO A 186 -2.65 6.07 28.39
CA PRO A 186 -3.60 7.11 28.79
C PRO A 186 -4.92 7.14 28.01
N ILE A 187 -4.92 6.67 26.75
CA ILE A 187 -6.14 6.58 25.92
C ILE A 187 -7.16 5.65 26.57
N PHE A 188 -6.75 4.43 26.95
CA PHE A 188 -7.66 3.44 27.55
C PHE A 188 -8.01 3.77 29.00
N CYS A 189 -7.15 4.52 29.71
CA CYS A 189 -7.49 5.04 31.04
C CYS A 189 -8.64 6.04 31.02
N ALA A 190 -8.78 6.78 29.92
CA ALA A 190 -9.83 7.78 29.75
C ALA A 190 -11.18 7.18 29.30
N TRP A 191 -11.22 5.87 28.99
CA TRP A 191 -12.45 5.19 28.60
C TRP A 191 -13.34 4.94 29.82
N ASP A 192 -14.64 4.97 29.59
CA ASP A 192 -15.61 4.48 30.55
C ASP A 192 -15.34 3.00 30.89
N GLU A 193 -15.53 2.64 32.16
CA GLU A 193 -15.19 1.30 32.66
C GLU A 193 -16.03 0.20 32.01
N GLU A 194 -17.33 0.44 31.77
CA GLU A 194 -18.22 -0.53 31.13
C GLU A 194 -17.81 -0.74 29.66
N VAL A 195 -17.43 0.34 28.97
CA VAL A 195 -16.91 0.28 27.59
C VAL A 195 -15.59 -0.49 27.54
N LEU A 196 -14.65 -0.21 28.45
CA LEU A 196 -13.39 -0.94 28.52
C LEU A 196 -13.61 -2.43 28.82
N ASN A 197 -14.49 -2.77 29.76
CA ASN A 197 -14.81 -4.16 30.08
C ASN A 197 -15.44 -4.89 28.88
N THR A 198 -16.33 -4.21 28.16
CA THR A 198 -16.94 -4.73 26.92
C THR A 198 -15.86 -4.96 25.85
N TYR A 199 -14.94 -4.01 25.66
CA TYR A 199 -13.82 -4.16 24.73
C TYR A 199 -12.91 -5.33 25.09
N ILE A 200 -12.60 -5.53 26.38
CA ILE A 200 -11.79 -6.67 26.85
C ILE A 200 -12.52 -8.01 26.65
N GLN A 201 -13.83 -8.03 26.86
CA GLN A 201 -14.63 -9.24 26.74
C GLN A 201 -14.75 -9.70 25.29
N TYR A 202 -15.08 -8.77 24.37
CA TYR A 202 -15.45 -9.09 22.99
C TYR A 202 -14.37 -8.77 21.96
N GLY A 203 -13.41 -7.91 22.30
CA GLY A 203 -12.28 -7.55 21.45
C GLY A 203 -11.15 -8.58 21.43
N PHE A 204 -11.30 -9.74 22.09
CA PHE A 204 -10.25 -10.77 22.19
C PHE A 204 -10.81 -12.16 21.90
N ALA A 205 -10.08 -12.97 21.12
CA ALA A 205 -10.31 -14.39 20.92
C ALA A 205 -9.38 -15.24 21.80
N ASP A 206 -9.87 -16.41 22.21
CA ASP A 206 -9.07 -17.41 22.93
C ASP A 206 -8.28 -18.26 21.93
N ASP A 207 -6.96 -18.28 22.05
CA ASP A 207 -6.08 -19.20 21.34
C ASP A 207 -5.96 -20.49 22.14
N LEU A 208 -6.77 -21.49 21.77
CA LEU A 208 -6.85 -22.77 22.47
C LEU A 208 -5.55 -23.58 22.39
N ALA A 209 -4.65 -23.29 21.44
CA ALA A 209 -3.39 -24.02 21.29
C ALA A 209 -2.33 -23.51 22.28
N THR A 210 -2.31 -22.21 22.54
CA THR A 210 -1.33 -21.60 23.46
C THR A 210 -1.93 -21.24 24.83
N ASN A 211 -3.24 -21.36 24.99
CA ASN A 211 -4.00 -20.91 26.16
C ASN A 211 -3.78 -19.42 26.47
N GLU A 212 -3.69 -18.61 25.42
CA GLU A 212 -3.56 -17.15 25.49
C GLU A 212 -4.81 -16.48 24.91
N VAL A 213 -4.92 -15.16 25.10
CA VAL A 213 -5.91 -14.33 24.43
C VAL A 213 -5.24 -13.42 23.41
N VAL A 214 -5.84 -13.35 22.24
CA VAL A 214 -5.34 -12.58 21.11
C VAL A 214 -6.34 -11.47 20.84
N LEU A 215 -5.87 -10.23 20.73
CA LEU A 215 -6.73 -9.12 20.32
C LEU A 215 -7.28 -9.43 18.93
N ASN A 216 -8.61 -9.37 18.79
CA ASN A 216 -9.35 -9.50 17.53
C ASN A 216 -9.01 -8.29 16.66
N LEU A 217 -7.82 -8.29 16.08
CA LEU A 217 -7.46 -7.33 15.06
C LEU A 217 -8.17 -7.73 13.76
N PRO A 218 -8.68 -6.77 12.97
CA PRO A 218 -8.87 -7.02 11.54
C PRO A 218 -7.53 -7.55 11.03
N GLY A 219 -7.55 -8.76 10.46
CA GLY A 219 -6.40 -9.68 10.46
C GLY A 219 -5.03 -9.09 10.10
N THR A 220 -3.97 -9.73 10.58
CA THR A 220 -2.60 -9.31 10.27
C THR A 220 -2.34 -9.32 8.76
N ALA A 221 -1.34 -8.58 8.28
CA ALA A 221 -0.95 -8.63 6.87
C ALA A 221 -0.64 -10.06 6.39
N GLN A 222 -0.13 -10.92 7.30
CA GLN A 222 0.06 -12.34 7.06
C GLN A 222 -1.28 -13.08 6.87
N GLU A 223 -2.24 -12.91 7.80
CA GLU A 223 -3.56 -13.54 7.69
C GLU A 223 -4.32 -13.08 6.44
N ASN A 224 -4.18 -11.81 6.04
CA ASN A 224 -4.74 -11.31 4.79
C ASN A 224 -4.11 -11.99 3.57
N ALA A 225 -2.80 -12.22 3.56
CA ALA A 225 -2.13 -12.95 2.49
C ALA A 225 -2.58 -14.42 2.44
N GLU A 226 -2.71 -15.09 3.59
CA GLU A 226 -3.19 -16.47 3.70
C GLU A 226 -4.63 -16.64 3.20
N ARG A 227 -5.47 -15.60 3.35
CA ARG A 227 -6.84 -15.56 2.78
C ARG A 227 -6.86 -15.39 1.27
N CYS A 228 -5.79 -14.89 0.66
CA CYS A 228 -5.68 -14.75 -0.79
C CYS A 228 -5.18 -16.06 -1.41
N LEU A 229 -5.91 -16.61 -2.39
CA LEU A 229 -5.57 -17.88 -3.06
C LEU A 229 -4.12 -17.93 -3.60
N ARG A 230 -3.54 -16.78 -3.94
CA ARG A 230 -2.16 -16.63 -4.42
C ARG A 230 -1.41 -15.54 -3.64
N GLY A 231 -1.78 -15.32 -2.38
CA GLY A 231 -1.14 -14.35 -1.52
C GLY A 231 0.19 -14.87 -0.99
N GLU A 232 1.19 -13.98 -0.94
CA GLU A 232 2.48 -14.24 -0.33
C GLU A 232 2.76 -13.10 0.65
N TYR A 233 3.38 -13.44 1.78
CA TYR A 233 3.76 -12.47 2.80
C TYR A 233 5.26 -12.55 3.07
N ILE A 234 5.94 -11.40 3.06
CA ILE A 234 7.39 -11.30 3.26
C ILE A 234 7.65 -10.28 4.36
N VAL A 235 8.38 -10.70 5.40
CA VAL A 235 8.87 -9.81 6.46
C VAL A 235 10.30 -9.36 6.13
N LEU A 236 10.52 -8.05 6.08
CA LEU A 236 11.86 -7.48 6.02
C LEU A 236 12.32 -7.13 7.44
N GLU A 237 13.20 -7.96 7.99
CA GLU A 237 13.64 -7.79 9.37
C GLU A 237 14.35 -6.46 9.62
N GLY A 238 14.08 -5.89 10.80
CA GLY A 238 14.61 -4.58 11.20
C GLY A 238 14.11 -3.38 10.38
N THR A 239 13.04 -3.51 9.60
CA THR A 239 12.53 -2.45 8.71
C THR A 239 11.27 -1.76 9.26
N GLY A 240 11.27 -0.43 9.17
CA GLY A 240 10.20 0.51 9.47
C GLY A 240 8.99 0.47 8.52
N HIS A 241 8.01 1.36 8.77
CA HIS A 241 6.87 1.55 7.86
C HIS A 241 7.32 2.13 6.51
N ASN A 242 8.46 2.83 6.49
CA ASN A 242 9.00 3.49 5.30
C ASN A 242 9.85 2.52 4.49
N ILE A 243 9.33 1.30 4.26
CA ILE A 243 10.03 0.20 3.57
C ILE A 243 10.68 0.67 2.26
N PRO A 244 10.01 1.45 1.37
CA PRO A 244 10.64 1.93 0.14
C PRO A 244 11.92 2.75 0.35
N MET A 245 12.04 3.44 1.48
CA MET A 245 13.15 4.34 1.81
C MET A 245 14.26 3.58 2.54
N GLU A 246 13.86 2.62 3.37
CA GLU A 246 14.78 1.85 4.22
C GLU A 246 15.40 0.66 3.48
N ARG A 247 14.63 0.01 2.59
CA ARG A 247 15.01 -1.24 1.91
C ARG A 247 14.75 -1.23 0.39
N PRO A 248 15.20 -0.21 -0.36
CA PRO A 248 14.93 -0.11 -1.79
C PRO A 248 15.57 -1.26 -2.61
N GLY A 249 16.65 -1.86 -2.12
CA GLY A 249 17.32 -2.98 -2.79
C GLY A 249 16.48 -4.27 -2.75
N GLU A 250 15.93 -4.57 -1.58
CA GLU A 250 15.09 -5.73 -1.30
C GLU A 250 13.74 -5.61 -2.03
N ILE A 251 13.14 -4.42 -2.08
CA ILE A 251 11.94 -4.18 -2.88
C ILE A 251 12.21 -4.40 -4.37
N ALA A 252 13.32 -3.86 -4.90
CA ALA A 252 13.70 -4.11 -6.30
C ALA A 252 13.93 -5.60 -6.58
N ALA A 253 14.45 -6.37 -5.63
CA ALA A 253 14.59 -7.82 -5.76
C ALA A 253 13.24 -8.54 -5.79
N SER A 254 12.30 -8.15 -4.93
CA SER A 254 10.92 -8.67 -4.94
C SER A 254 10.22 -8.37 -6.27
N ILE A 255 10.35 -7.14 -6.77
CA ILE A 255 9.82 -6.76 -8.08
C ILE A 255 10.38 -7.66 -9.19
N ARG A 256 11.71 -7.90 -9.23
CA ARG A 256 12.33 -8.80 -10.21
C ARG A 256 11.77 -10.22 -10.16
N HIS A 257 11.53 -10.74 -8.95
CA HIS A 257 10.91 -12.05 -8.78
C HIS A 257 9.54 -12.12 -9.47
N TYR A 258 8.68 -11.12 -9.25
CA TYR A 258 7.35 -11.09 -9.86
C TYR A 258 7.36 -10.75 -11.36
N ILE A 259 8.33 -9.98 -11.85
CA ILE A 259 8.55 -9.80 -13.30
C ILE A 259 8.74 -11.17 -13.98
N ALA A 260 9.63 -12.00 -13.43
CA ALA A 260 9.90 -13.34 -13.97
C ALA A 260 8.66 -14.25 -13.86
N ALA A 261 7.92 -14.20 -12.75
CA ALA A 261 6.70 -14.99 -12.56
C ALA A 261 5.60 -14.63 -13.59
N ILE A 262 5.44 -13.34 -13.90
CA ILE A 262 4.48 -12.87 -14.92
C ILE A 262 4.90 -13.36 -16.32
N ALA A 263 6.19 -13.24 -16.67
CA ALA A 263 6.70 -13.72 -17.95
C ALA A 263 6.45 -15.23 -18.14
N ASN A 264 6.73 -16.03 -17.11
CA ASN A 264 6.52 -17.49 -17.13
C ASN A 264 5.04 -17.89 -17.26
N THR A 265 4.14 -17.15 -16.60
CA THR A 265 2.69 -17.41 -16.71
C THR A 265 2.20 -17.19 -18.14
N ARG A 266 2.71 -16.16 -18.82
CA ARG A 266 2.34 -15.84 -20.20
C ARG A 266 2.91 -16.82 -21.22
N ALA A 267 4.08 -17.40 -20.97
CA ALA A 267 4.69 -18.40 -21.87
C ALA A 267 3.95 -19.75 -21.89
N ARG A 268 3.04 -19.98 -20.93
CA ARG A 268 2.25 -21.22 -20.80
C ARG A 268 0.83 -21.11 -21.34
N LEU A 269 0.41 -19.94 -21.80
CA LEU A 269 -0.88 -19.65 -22.45
C LEU A 269 -0.68 -19.58 -23.96
#